data_AF-A0A0Q2SKC6-F1
#
_entry.id   AF-A0A0Q2SKC6-F1
#
_cell.length_a   1.000
_cell.length_b   1.000
_cell.length_c   1.000
_cell.angle_alpha   90.00
_cell.angle_beta   90.00
_cell.angle_gamma   90.00
#
_symmetry.space_group_name_H-M   'P 1'
#
loop_
_entity.id
_entity.type
_entity.pdbx_description
1 polymer ?
#
loop_
_entity_poly.entity_id
_entity_poly.type
_entity_poly.pdbx_seq_one_letter_code
_entity_poly.pdbx_strand_id
1 'polypeptide(L)'
;MAWELELTICSLITEHTPEGYLDVCRDQAKSRGIDVFNLNFNDYESPLAAFAAEENRELVATLEGCRRKTLVIFEGADALAPLECNETFWLRACLTVAQDSQLVTILSSDLSSTLALYKNYLAPFYESALLLN
;
A
#
# COMPACT_ATOMS: atom_id res chain seq x y z
N MET A 1 4.74 1.30 17.57
CA MET A 1 5.08 1.07 16.14
C MET A 1 3.86 0.51 15.42
N ALA A 2 3.71 0.66 14.09
CA ALA A 2 2.52 0.23 13.34
C ALA A 2 2.07 -1.23 13.63
N TRP A 3 3.03 -2.15 13.76
CA TRP A 3 2.81 -3.55 14.17
C TRP A 3 2.28 -3.75 15.59
N GLU A 4 2.59 -2.84 16.52
CA GLU A 4 2.08 -2.88 17.90
C GLU A 4 0.66 -2.31 18.00
N LEU A 5 0.23 -1.59 16.95
CA LEU A 5 -1.08 -0.98 16.82
C LEU A 5 -1.97 -1.75 15.81
N GLU A 6 -1.50 -2.90 15.32
CA GLU A 6 -2.19 -3.74 14.33
C GLU A 6 -2.61 -2.98 13.06
N LEU A 7 -1.80 -1.99 12.66
CA LEU A 7 -2.08 -1.15 11.50
C LEU A 7 -1.63 -1.84 10.21
N THR A 8 -2.55 -2.52 9.52
CA THR A 8 -2.23 -3.25 8.29
C THR A 8 -2.24 -2.36 7.04
N ILE A 9 -3.17 -1.38 6.99
CA ILE A 9 -3.38 -0.51 5.83
C ILE A 9 -3.38 0.96 6.29
N CYS A 10 -2.41 1.71 5.82
CA CYS A 10 -2.25 3.13 6.06
C CYS A 10 -2.44 3.88 4.74
N SER A 11 -3.24 4.94 4.77
CA SER A 11 -3.40 5.87 3.65
C SER A 11 -2.63 7.15 3.96
N LEU A 12 -1.88 7.62 2.97
CA LEU A 12 -1.07 8.82 3.05
C LEU A 12 -1.45 9.76 1.89
N ILE A 13 -1.88 10.98 2.23
CA ILE A 13 -2.27 11.99 1.26
C ILE A 13 -1.02 12.74 0.79
N THR A 14 -0.67 12.61 -0.49
CA THR A 14 0.57 13.16 -1.07
C THR A 14 0.68 14.67 -0.88
N GLU A 15 -0.40 15.43 -1.04
CA GLU A 15 -0.41 16.90 -0.92
C GLU A 15 -0.09 17.40 0.49
N HIS A 16 -0.30 16.56 1.50
CA HIS A 16 -0.03 16.88 2.91
C HIS A 16 1.26 16.23 3.43
N THR A 17 1.90 15.40 2.61
CA THR A 17 3.08 14.64 3.02
C THR A 17 4.33 15.48 2.82
N PRO A 18 5.18 15.68 3.86
CA PRO A 18 6.46 16.35 3.70
C PRO A 18 7.38 15.61 2.72
N GLU A 19 8.14 16.38 1.93
CA GLU A 19 9.18 15.81 1.07
C GLU A 19 10.16 14.95 1.89
N GLY A 20 10.51 13.78 1.35
CA GLY A 20 11.41 12.83 2.02
C GLY A 20 10.78 12.02 3.16
N TYR A 21 9.50 12.22 3.51
CA TYR A 21 8.84 11.46 4.58
C TYR A 21 8.88 9.94 4.32
N LEU A 22 8.54 9.52 3.10
CA LEU A 22 8.59 8.10 2.72
C LEU A 22 10.02 7.55 2.76
N ASP A 23 11.02 8.34 2.37
CA ASP A 23 12.44 7.95 2.50
C ASP A 23 12.80 7.66 3.96
N VAL A 24 12.43 8.57 4.87
CA VAL A 24 12.63 8.38 6.30
C VAL A 24 11.92 7.14 6.82
N CYS A 25 10.68 6.88 6.38
CA CYS A 25 9.97 5.65 6.76
C CYS A 25 10.71 4.39 6.29
N ARG A 26 11.20 4.38 5.05
CA ARG A 26 11.97 3.26 4.49
C ARG A 26 13.27 3.02 5.27
N ASP A 27 14.03 4.07 5.53
CA ASP A 27 15.31 3.99 6.24
C ASP A 27 15.11 3.53 7.69
N GLN A 28 14.09 4.03 8.37
CA GLN A 28 13.75 3.60 9.72
C GLN A 28 13.32 2.12 9.77
N ALA A 29 12.51 1.66 8.82
CA ALA A 29 12.12 0.25 8.72
C ALA A 29 13.35 -0.65 8.51
N LYS A 30 14.20 -0.32 7.54
CA LYS A 30 15.44 -1.05 7.25
C LYS A 30 16.38 -1.10 8.46
N SER A 31 16.56 0.02 9.16
CA SER A 31 17.42 0.08 10.36
C SER A 31 16.97 -0.84 11.50
N ARG A 32 15.70 -1.26 11.48
CA ARG A 32 15.09 -2.19 12.46
C ARG A 32 15.00 -3.63 11.93
N GLY A 33 15.60 -3.92 10.77
CA GLY A 33 15.56 -5.24 10.14
C GLY A 33 14.17 -5.62 9.60
N ILE A 34 13.34 -4.63 9.25
CA ILE A 34 12.06 -4.83 8.58
C ILE A 34 12.31 -4.82 7.08
N ASP A 35 11.77 -5.81 6.37
CA ASP A 35 11.85 -5.89 4.91
C ASP A 35 11.05 -4.73 4.29
N VAL A 36 11.53 -4.14 3.20
CA VAL A 36 10.87 -2.98 2.58
C VAL A 36 10.76 -3.19 1.09
N PHE A 37 9.53 -3.14 0.58
CA PHE A 37 9.26 -3.07 -0.85
C PHE A 37 8.62 -1.73 -1.21
N ASN A 38 8.95 -1.23 -2.39
CA ASN A 38 8.41 0.00 -2.95
C ASN A 38 7.92 -0.29 -4.36
N LEU A 39 6.70 0.14 -4.68
CA LEU A 39 6.15 0.06 -6.02
C LEU A 39 5.49 1.39 -6.34
N ASN A 40 5.96 2.05 -7.39
CA ASN A 40 5.40 3.29 -7.88
C ASN A 40 4.56 3.00 -9.12
N PHE A 41 3.23 3.12 -9.01
CA PHE A 41 2.32 2.83 -10.12
C PHE A 41 2.48 3.80 -11.29
N ASN A 42 3.04 4.98 -11.07
CA ASN A 42 3.28 5.96 -12.15
C ASN A 42 4.34 5.48 -13.15
N ASP A 43 5.16 4.49 -12.78
CA ASP A 43 6.19 3.93 -13.67
C ASP A 43 5.62 2.89 -14.65
N TYR A 44 4.31 2.59 -14.57
CA TYR A 44 3.65 1.55 -15.36
C TYR A 44 2.40 2.08 -16.05
N GLU A 45 2.01 1.43 -17.15
CA GLU A 45 0.81 1.80 -17.90
C GLU A 45 -0.50 1.49 -17.14
N SER A 46 -0.47 0.56 -16.20
CA SER A 46 -1.63 0.14 -15.40
C SER A 46 -1.21 -0.59 -14.12
N PRO A 47 -2.10 -0.70 -13.11
CA PRO A 47 -1.88 -1.55 -11.95
C PRO A 47 -1.57 -3.01 -12.31
N LEU A 48 -2.26 -3.56 -13.32
CA LEU A 48 -2.00 -4.91 -13.80
C LEU A 48 -0.57 -5.06 -14.31
N ALA A 49 -0.11 -4.12 -15.12
CA ALA A 49 1.26 -4.13 -15.63
C ALA A 49 2.28 -4.01 -14.50
N ALA A 50 2.01 -3.18 -13.48
CA ALA A 50 2.87 -3.03 -12.32
C ALA A 50 3.00 -4.35 -11.53
N PHE A 51 1.88 -5.01 -11.21
CA PHE A 51 1.92 -6.29 -10.50
C PHE A 51 2.45 -7.46 -11.34
N ALA A 52 2.33 -7.40 -12.67
CA ALA A 52 2.85 -8.45 -13.56
C ALA A 52 4.34 -8.30 -13.89
N ALA A 53 4.96 -7.16 -13.59
CA ALA A 53 6.37 -6.91 -13.89
C ALA A 53 7.29 -7.83 -13.09
N GLU A 54 8.32 -8.40 -13.74
CA GLU A 54 9.19 -9.41 -13.12
C GLU A 54 9.97 -8.85 -11.93
N GLU A 55 10.36 -7.57 -11.99
CA GLU A 55 11.01 -6.84 -10.89
C GLU A 55 10.13 -6.75 -9.63
N ASN A 56 8.80 -6.82 -9.77
CA ASN A 56 7.85 -6.75 -8.67
C ASN A 56 7.39 -8.12 -8.16
N ARG A 57 7.90 -9.20 -8.75
CA ARG A 57 7.48 -10.57 -8.42
C ARG A 57 7.66 -10.93 -6.95
N GLU A 58 8.74 -10.48 -6.32
CA GLU A 58 8.98 -10.74 -4.90
C GLU A 58 8.01 -9.95 -4.00
N LEU A 59 7.67 -8.72 -4.39
CA LEU A 59 6.61 -7.94 -3.74
C LEU A 59 5.27 -8.67 -3.81
N VAL A 60 4.89 -9.17 -5.00
CA VAL A 60 3.60 -9.87 -5.19
C VAL A 60 3.54 -11.14 -4.35
N ALA A 61 4.60 -11.95 -4.36
CA ALA A 61 4.67 -13.14 -3.51
C ALA A 61 4.57 -12.78 -2.01
N THR A 62 5.11 -11.63 -1.61
CA THR A 62 5.02 -11.14 -0.22
C THR A 62 3.61 -10.69 0.14
N LEU A 63 2.88 -10.07 -0.78
CA LEU A 63 1.47 -9.71 -0.59
C LEU A 63 0.58 -10.96 -0.42
N GLU A 64 0.86 -12.01 -1.20
CA GLU A 64 0.12 -13.28 -1.15
C GLU A 64 0.44 -14.12 0.09
N GLY A 65 1.63 -13.93 0.67
CA GLY A 65 2.10 -14.73 1.80
C GLY A 65 3.27 -14.11 2.54
N CYS A 66 2.98 -13.10 3.37
CA CYS A 66 4.00 -12.41 4.17
C CYS A 66 4.53 -13.31 5.30
N ARG A 67 5.86 -13.52 5.34
CA ARG A 67 6.53 -14.42 6.32
C ARG A 67 7.39 -13.68 7.35
N ARG A 68 7.61 -12.38 7.14
CA ARG A 68 8.47 -11.52 7.95
C ARG A 68 7.85 -10.14 8.06
N LYS A 69 8.24 -9.38 9.10
CA LYS A 69 7.83 -7.98 9.22
C LYS A 69 8.27 -7.23 7.97
N THR A 70 7.29 -6.74 7.21
CA THR A 70 7.49 -6.12 5.90
C THR A 70 6.67 -4.85 5.79
N LEU A 71 7.33 -3.76 5.40
CA LEU A 71 6.69 -2.53 4.96
C LEU A 71 6.58 -2.54 3.43
N VAL A 72 5.37 -2.38 2.91
CA VAL A 72 5.15 -2.17 1.47
C VAL A 72 4.65 -0.74 1.27
N ILE A 73 5.28 -0.01 0.36
CA ILE A 73 4.89 1.35 0.01
C ILE A 73 4.45 1.35 -1.44
N PHE A 74 3.21 1.78 -1.66
CA PHE A 74 2.61 2.01 -2.96
C PHE A 74 2.56 3.51 -3.23
N GLU A 75 3.42 3.99 -4.12
CA GLU A 75 3.43 5.37 -4.61
C GLU A 75 2.56 5.47 -5.88
N GLY A 76 1.91 6.62 -6.10
CA GLY A 76 0.98 6.78 -7.22
C GLY A 76 -0.26 5.89 -7.11
N ALA A 77 -0.72 5.60 -5.89
CA ALA A 77 -1.85 4.71 -5.64
C ALA A 77 -3.18 5.25 -6.20
N ASP A 78 -3.20 6.45 -6.78
CA ASP A 78 -4.26 7.00 -7.62
C ASP A 78 -4.69 6.03 -8.73
N ALA A 79 -3.73 5.29 -9.29
CA ALA A 79 -4.00 4.27 -10.30
C ALA A 79 -4.95 3.16 -9.83
N LEU A 80 -5.09 2.96 -8.50
CA LEU A 80 -5.98 1.97 -7.89
C LEU A 80 -7.39 2.52 -7.60
N ALA A 81 -7.58 3.84 -7.66
CA ALA A 81 -8.84 4.51 -7.29
C ALA A 81 -10.05 4.22 -8.20
N PRO A 82 -9.90 3.95 -9.51
CA PRO A 82 -11.04 3.58 -10.34
C PRO A 82 -11.77 2.34 -9.81
N LEU A 83 -13.10 2.40 -9.74
CA LEU A 83 -13.95 1.30 -9.22
C LEU A 83 -13.84 0.01 -10.04
N GLU A 84 -13.49 0.12 -11.32
CA GLU A 84 -13.33 -1.01 -12.25
C GLU A 84 -11.92 -1.63 -12.19
N CYS A 85 -11.07 -1.20 -11.26
CA CYS A 85 -9.73 -1.76 -11.06
C CYS A 85 -9.84 -3.12 -10.33
N ASN A 86 -9.70 -4.22 -11.09
CA ASN A 86 -9.76 -5.58 -10.54
C ASN A 86 -8.63 -5.84 -9.53
N GLU A 87 -7.47 -5.24 -9.76
CA GLU A 87 -6.27 -5.39 -8.94
C GLU A 87 -6.52 -4.85 -7.52
N THR A 88 -7.36 -3.84 -7.36
CA THR A 88 -7.74 -3.28 -6.06
C THR A 88 -8.50 -4.31 -5.20
N PHE A 89 -9.35 -5.16 -5.81
CA PHE A 89 -10.04 -6.25 -5.09
C PHE A 89 -9.08 -7.35 -4.67
N TRP A 90 -8.17 -7.77 -5.55
CA TRP A 90 -7.13 -8.74 -5.23
C TRP A 90 -6.22 -8.24 -4.11
N LEU A 91 -5.72 -7.01 -4.22
CA LEU A 91 -4.87 -6.40 -3.22
C LEU A 91 -5.58 -6.35 -1.86
N ARG A 92 -6.85 -5.94 -1.85
CA ARG A 92 -7.66 -5.92 -0.63
C ARG A 92 -7.80 -7.32 -0.01
N ALA A 93 -7.95 -8.37 -0.81
CA ALA A 93 -7.98 -9.74 -0.31
C ALA A 93 -6.65 -10.11 0.36
N CYS A 94 -5.51 -9.86 -0.30
CA CYS A 94 -4.18 -10.09 0.26
C CYS A 94 -3.97 -9.35 1.59
N LEU A 95 -4.30 -8.06 1.64
CA LEU A 95 -4.07 -7.23 2.82
C LEU A 95 -4.99 -7.58 4.00
N THR A 96 -6.17 -8.15 3.76
CA THR A 96 -7.11 -8.52 4.84
C THR A 96 -6.98 -9.95 5.32
N VAL A 97 -6.41 -10.85 4.49
CA VAL A 97 -6.08 -12.23 4.88
C VAL A 97 -4.79 -12.30 5.69
N ALA A 98 -3.93 -11.28 5.62
CA ALA A 98 -2.79 -11.10 6.51
C ALA A 98 -3.22 -10.78 7.95
N GLN A 99 -3.94 -11.71 8.60
CA GLN A 99 -4.47 -11.58 9.96
C GLN A 99 -3.38 -11.61 11.05
N ASP A 100 -2.19 -12.13 10.73
CA ASP A 100 -1.00 -11.99 11.57
C ASP A 100 -0.15 -10.84 11.00
N SER A 101 -0.33 -9.66 11.59
CA SER A 101 0.15 -8.27 11.35
C SER A 101 1.57 -8.02 10.82
N GLN A 102 2.26 -8.97 10.19
CA GLN A 102 3.62 -8.80 9.69
C GLN A 102 3.72 -7.88 8.48
N LEU A 103 2.63 -7.68 7.75
CA LEU A 103 2.57 -6.76 6.62
C LEU A 103 1.96 -5.42 7.04
N VAL A 104 2.67 -4.33 6.78
CA VAL A 104 2.13 -2.97 6.85
C VAL A 104 2.23 -2.36 5.47
N THR A 105 1.13 -1.81 4.98
CA THR A 105 1.07 -1.19 3.66
C THR A 105 0.78 0.30 3.79
N ILE A 106 1.56 1.14 3.11
CA ILE A 106 1.30 2.57 2.94
C ILE A 106 0.86 2.79 1.50
N LEU A 107 -0.34 3.31 1.29
CA LEU A 107 -0.84 3.75 -0.01
C LEU A 107 -0.77 5.27 -0.06
N SER A 108 0.08 5.78 -0.96
CA SER A 108 0.26 7.20 -1.18
C SER A 108 -0.47 7.64 -2.45
N SER A 109 -1.47 8.50 -2.30
CA SER A 109 -2.30 9.02 -3.39
C SER A 109 -2.65 10.48 -3.17
N ASP A 110 -3.26 11.12 -4.15
CA ASP A 110 -3.90 12.42 -3.98
C ASP A 110 -5.17 12.31 -3.10
N LEU A 111 -5.66 13.46 -2.63
CA LEU A 111 -6.83 13.54 -1.76
C LEU A 111 -8.09 12.96 -2.44
N SER A 112 -8.28 13.23 -3.72
CA SER A 112 -9.47 12.81 -4.46
C SER A 112 -9.54 11.29 -4.62
N SER A 113 -8.41 10.66 -4.95
CA SER A 113 -8.20 9.22 -5.04
C SER A 113 -8.32 8.56 -3.68
N THR A 114 -7.78 9.17 -2.61
CA THR A 114 -7.96 8.68 -1.24
C THR A 114 -9.45 8.65 -0.86
N LEU A 115 -10.21 9.71 -1.18
CA LEU A 115 -11.66 9.72 -0.95
C LEU A 115 -12.37 8.67 -1.79
N ALA A 116 -11.99 8.50 -3.06
CA ALA A 116 -12.56 7.47 -3.93
C ALA A 116 -12.28 6.05 -3.40
N LEU A 117 -11.06 5.75 -2.94
CA LEU A 117 -10.64 4.44 -2.44
C LEU A 117 -11.28 4.07 -1.10
N TYR A 118 -11.36 5.03 -0.17
CA TYR A 118 -11.68 4.73 1.24
C TYR A 118 -13.02 5.28 1.72
N LYS A 119 -13.65 6.22 0.99
CA LYS A 119 -14.93 6.85 1.37
C LYS A 119 -16.08 6.56 0.39
N ASN A 120 -15.82 5.88 -0.72
CA ASN A 120 -16.87 5.37 -1.59
C ASN A 120 -17.29 3.96 -1.14
N TYR A 121 -18.58 3.77 -0.83
CA TYR A 121 -19.12 2.47 -0.38
C TYR A 121 -19.03 1.36 -1.45
N LEU A 122 -18.78 1.71 -2.71
CA LEU A 122 -18.53 0.76 -3.79
C LEU A 122 -17.05 0.39 -3.94
N ALA A 123 -16.14 1.12 -3.30
CA ALA A 123 -14.71 0.86 -3.42
C ALA A 123 -14.29 -0.35 -2.58
N PRO A 124 -13.34 -1.18 -3.06
CA PRO A 124 -12.87 -2.35 -2.30
C PRO A 124 -12.31 -1.98 -0.93
N PHE A 125 -11.66 -0.83 -0.82
CA PHE A 125 -11.03 -0.35 0.41
C PHE A 125 -11.93 0.53 1.29
N TYR A 126 -13.25 0.56 1.08
CA TYR A 126 -14.17 1.35 1.91
C TYR A 126 -13.93 1.11 3.42
N GLU A 127 -13.63 2.19 4.16
CA GLU A 127 -13.34 2.20 5.60
C GLU A 127 -12.22 1.26 6.09
N SER A 128 -11.33 0.83 5.20
CA SER A 128 -10.31 -0.17 5.52
C SER A 128 -8.92 0.37 5.87
N ALA A 129 -8.70 1.70 5.76
CA ALA A 129 -7.41 2.31 6.04
C ALA A 129 -7.44 3.32 7.18
N LEU A 130 -6.32 3.38 7.92
CA LEU A 130 -6.02 4.49 8.80
C LEU A 130 -5.45 5.65 7.98
N LEU A 131 -6.06 6.82 8.10
CA LEU A 131 -5.54 8.05 7.50
C LEU A 131 -4.35 8.56 8.33
N LEU A 132 -3.17 8.68 7.70
CA LEU A 132 -2.00 9.31 8.28
C LEU A 132 -2.04 10.80 7.94
N ASN A 133 -2.18 11.65 8.96
CA ASN A 133 -2.19 13.11 8.86
C ASN A 133 -0.80 13.70 9.11
#